data_AF-A0AA95LY78-F1
#
_entry.id   AF-A0AA95LY78-F1
#
_cell.length_a   1.000
_cell.length_b   1.000
_cell.length_c   1.000
_cell.angle_alpha   90.00
_cell.angle_beta   90.00
_cell.angle_gamma   90.00
#
_symmetry.space_group_name_H-M   'P 1'
#
loop_
_entity.id
_entity.type
_entity.pdbx_description
1 polymer ?
#
loop_
_entity_poly.entity_id
_entity_poly.type
_entity_poly.pdbx_seq_one_letter_code
_entity_poly.pdbx_strand_id
1 'polypeptide(L)'
;MKETKKLQEIDLYKPIQTYFVREGYEVYGEVKDCDIVAVKDEELVVVELKLTLSVDLLIQAAKRQRITDKVYVAIPKPKHRMNSKKWTEKCHLIRRLELGLIVVSSPGKRGKAEIIFNPAPFKHRKNKLKRESIIKEINGRSADYNVGGSNRTKIMTAYKENCIQIACNLECLGPLSPRRLIQLGTGKNTSSILTKNYYGWFERIKRGTYVITEKGIAEIKEYPELVNYYLTKQSDEEVT
;
A
#
# COMPACT_ATOMS: atom_id res chain seq x y z
N MET A 1 25.50 35.67 -13.04
CA MET A 1 24.88 34.36 -12.73
C MET A 1 25.25 34.00 -11.29
N LYS A 2 24.29 33.77 -10.39
CA LYS A 2 24.61 33.28 -9.04
C LYS A 2 24.89 31.80 -9.15
N GLU A 3 26.13 31.38 -8.91
CA GLU A 3 26.49 29.98 -8.80
C GLU A 3 25.65 29.31 -7.70
N THR A 4 24.76 28.40 -8.11
CA THR A 4 24.00 27.57 -7.17
C THR A 4 24.98 26.55 -6.58
N LYS A 5 25.54 26.84 -5.40
CA LYS A 5 26.39 25.88 -4.66
C LYS A 5 25.65 24.54 -4.56
N LYS A 6 26.27 23.46 -5.04
CA LYS A 6 25.74 22.10 -4.93
C LYS A 6 25.63 21.73 -3.45
N LEU A 7 24.46 21.25 -3.05
CA LEU A 7 24.20 20.81 -1.68
C LEU A 7 25.07 19.60 -1.33
N GLN A 8 25.74 19.67 -0.18
CA GLN A 8 26.60 18.62 0.37
C GLN A 8 26.11 18.17 1.75
N GLU A 9 26.52 16.98 2.20
CA GLU A 9 26.12 16.44 3.50
C GLU A 9 26.59 17.34 4.66
N ILE A 10 27.76 17.95 4.52
CA ILE A 10 28.29 18.95 5.47
C ILE A 10 27.33 20.15 5.67
N ASP A 11 26.52 20.51 4.67
CA ASP A 11 25.54 21.60 4.81
C ASP A 11 24.37 21.22 5.74
N LEU A 12 24.20 19.93 6.09
CA LEU A 12 23.25 19.44 7.10
C LEU A 12 23.81 19.50 8.52
N TYR A 13 25.13 19.36 8.67
CA TYR A 13 25.79 19.26 9.97
C TYR A 13 25.52 20.46 10.86
N LYS A 14 25.81 21.68 10.36
CA LYS A 14 25.76 22.88 11.20
C LYS A 14 24.37 23.19 11.78
N PRO A 15 23.27 23.08 11.01
CA PRO A 15 21.92 23.24 11.55
C PRO A 15 21.58 22.25 12.67
N ILE A 16 22.01 20.99 12.55
CA ILE A 16 21.75 19.94 13.54
C ILE A 16 22.59 20.17 14.78
N GLN A 17 23.88 20.46 14.62
CA GLN A 17 24.75 20.85 15.72
C GLN A 17 24.16 22.04 16.49
N THR A 18 23.73 23.08 15.77
CA THR A 18 23.16 24.29 16.40
C THR A 18 21.89 23.98 17.18
N TYR A 19 21.06 23.06 16.67
CA TYR A 19 19.88 22.58 17.38
C TYR A 19 20.26 21.91 18.70
N PHE A 20 21.10 20.87 18.68
CA PHE A 20 21.46 20.11 19.88
C PHE A 20 22.25 20.94 20.90
N VAL A 21 23.17 21.81 20.46
CA VAL A 21 23.87 22.75 21.37
C VAL A 21 22.89 23.65 22.11
N ARG A 22 21.86 24.17 21.42
CA ARG A 22 20.82 25.00 22.06
C ARG A 22 19.99 24.21 23.07
N GLU A 23 19.78 22.91 22.84
CA GLU A 23 19.11 22.02 23.80
C GLU A 23 20.05 21.57 24.95
N GLY A 24 21.29 22.06 24.97
CA GLY A 24 22.27 21.82 26.04
C GLY A 24 23.15 20.58 25.87
N TYR A 25 23.27 20.05 24.66
CA TYR A 25 24.18 18.94 24.37
C TYR A 25 25.56 19.44 23.95
N GLU A 26 26.59 18.68 24.34
CA GLU A 26 27.91 18.73 23.71
C GLU A 26 27.87 17.92 22.42
N VAL A 27 28.30 18.51 21.30
CA VAL A 27 28.12 17.90 19.96
C VAL A 27 29.47 17.71 19.27
N TYR A 28 29.72 16.47 18.84
CA TYR A 28 30.92 16.03 18.14
C TYR A 28 30.56 15.45 16.77
N GLY A 29 31.45 15.64 15.79
CA GLY A 29 31.32 15.07 14.44
C GLY A 29 32.31 13.94 14.21
N GLU A 30 31.95 13.01 13.33
CA GLU A 30 32.81 11.90 12.86
C GLU A 30 33.42 11.03 14.00
N VAL A 31 32.62 10.72 15.03
CA VAL A 31 33.07 9.89 16.17
C VAL A 31 32.71 8.43 15.93
N LYS A 32 33.70 7.53 15.89
CA LYS A 32 33.49 6.08 15.69
C LYS A 32 32.55 5.77 14.50
N ASP A 33 32.83 6.44 13.38
CA ASP A 33 32.05 6.39 12.12
C ASP A 33 30.62 6.93 12.22
N CYS A 34 30.24 7.61 13.31
CA CYS A 34 28.96 8.30 13.43
C CYS A 34 29.11 9.75 12.95
N ASP A 35 28.22 10.21 12.07
CA ASP A 35 28.32 11.56 11.51
C ASP A 35 28.20 12.65 12.60
N ILE A 36 27.23 12.50 13.51
CA ILE A 36 27.06 13.38 14.67
C ILE A 36 26.78 12.54 15.92
N VAL A 37 27.46 12.88 17.01
CA VAL A 37 27.20 12.39 18.35
C VAL A 37 26.92 13.59 19.26
N ALA A 38 25.81 13.56 19.99
CA ALA A 38 25.46 14.59 20.96
C ALA A 38 25.29 13.97 22.34
N VAL A 39 25.94 14.54 23.36
CA VAL A 39 25.97 14.02 24.73
C VAL A 39 25.44 15.08 25.70
N LYS A 40 24.56 14.67 26.62
CA LYS A 40 24.07 15.52 27.71
C LYS A 40 23.76 14.62 28.90
N ASP A 41 24.46 14.86 30.02
CA ASP A 41 24.39 13.99 31.20
C ASP A 41 24.66 12.52 30.80
N GLU A 42 23.74 11.60 31.06
CA GLU A 42 23.82 10.19 30.65
C GLU A 42 23.20 9.92 29.27
N GLU A 43 22.66 10.95 28.59
CA GLU A 43 22.03 10.79 27.30
C GLU A 43 23.04 10.82 26.15
N LEU A 44 23.00 9.76 25.33
CA LEU A 44 23.77 9.66 24.09
C LEU A 44 22.84 9.68 22.88
N VAL A 45 22.97 10.70 22.03
CA VAL A 45 22.23 10.83 20.77
C VAL A 45 23.17 10.61 19.60
N VAL A 46 22.75 9.81 18.62
CA VAL A 46 23.48 9.59 17.37
C VAL A 46 22.63 10.05 16.19
N VAL A 47 23.22 10.79 15.25
CA VAL A 47 22.55 11.24 14.02
C VAL A 47 23.37 10.84 12.81
N GLU A 48 22.73 10.13 11.88
CA GLU A 48 23.28 9.77 10.56
C GLU A 48 22.71 10.74 9.49
N LEU A 49 23.57 11.27 8.63
CA LEU A 49 23.27 12.30 7.66
C LEU A 49 23.25 11.73 6.23
N LYS A 50 22.24 12.10 5.43
CA LYS A 50 22.27 11.86 3.98
C LYS A 50 21.47 12.89 3.23
N LEU A 51 21.86 13.15 1.97
CA LEU A 51 21.06 14.02 1.09
C LEU A 51 19.71 13.41 0.67
N THR A 52 19.56 12.10 0.79
CA THR A 52 18.33 11.38 0.46
C THR A 52 18.04 10.29 1.49
N LEU A 53 16.76 9.99 1.71
CA LEU A 53 16.38 8.83 2.49
C LEU A 53 16.64 7.56 1.67
N SER A 54 17.85 7.02 1.79
CA SER A 54 18.31 5.77 1.14
C SER A 54 18.22 4.58 2.08
N VAL A 55 18.32 3.37 1.52
CA VAL A 55 18.41 2.14 2.32
C VAL A 55 19.70 2.12 3.15
N ASP A 56 20.81 2.59 2.58
CA ASP A 56 22.10 2.65 3.29
C ASP A 56 22.02 3.50 4.55
N LEU A 57 21.37 4.67 4.49
CA LEU A 57 21.15 5.52 5.66
C LEU A 57 20.36 4.79 6.75
N LEU A 58 19.32 4.06 6.37
CA LEU A 58 18.52 3.28 7.31
C LEU A 58 19.33 2.13 7.94
N ILE A 59 20.19 1.47 7.15
CA ILE A 59 21.08 0.41 7.64
C ILE A 59 22.10 0.97 8.63
N GLN A 60 22.73 2.11 8.31
CA GLN A 60 23.68 2.79 9.19
C GLN A 60 23.01 3.15 10.51
N ALA A 61 21.87 3.85 10.46
CA ALA A 61 21.14 4.25 11.66
C ALA A 61 20.67 3.04 12.50
N ALA A 62 20.13 2.00 11.87
CA ALA A 62 19.73 0.78 12.60
C ALA A 62 20.92 0.08 13.28
N LYS A 63 22.13 0.13 12.71
CA LYS A 63 23.33 -0.39 13.38
C LYS A 63 23.68 0.43 14.63
N ARG A 64 23.47 1.75 14.62
CA ARG A 64 23.73 2.63 15.77
C ARG A 64 22.79 2.38 16.95
N GLN A 65 21.64 1.74 16.72
CA GLN A 65 20.73 1.36 17.80
C GLN A 65 21.33 0.34 18.79
N ARG A 66 22.42 -0.33 18.41
CA ARG A 66 23.22 -1.16 19.33
C ARG A 66 23.98 -0.35 20.39
N ILE A 67 24.08 0.97 20.20
CA ILE A 67 24.84 1.89 21.03
C ILE A 67 23.89 2.72 21.92
N THR A 68 22.78 3.19 21.36
CA THR A 68 21.77 4.00 22.05
C THR A 68 20.40 3.83 21.39
N ASP A 69 19.30 4.03 22.12
CA ASP A 69 17.95 4.10 21.56
C ASP A 69 17.64 5.46 20.90
N LYS A 70 18.40 6.51 21.23
CA LYS A 70 18.25 7.86 20.69
C LYS A 70 18.99 8.05 19.36
N VAL A 71 18.59 7.30 18.34
CA VAL A 71 19.17 7.40 16.99
C VAL A 71 18.24 8.15 16.04
N TYR A 72 18.80 9.08 15.28
CA TYR A 72 18.10 9.87 14.27
C TYR A 72 18.72 9.68 12.89
N VAL A 73 17.88 9.72 11.87
CA VAL A 73 18.31 10.01 10.50
C VAL A 73 18.01 11.46 10.17
N ALA A 74 18.93 12.14 9.49
CA ALA A 74 18.73 13.51 9.06
C ALA A 74 18.90 13.68 7.56
N ILE A 75 17.94 14.37 6.95
CA ILE A 75 17.90 14.63 5.51
C ILE A 75 17.53 16.08 5.20
N PRO A 76 17.82 16.61 3.99
CA PRO A 76 17.27 17.87 3.55
C PRO A 76 15.74 17.81 3.53
N LYS A 77 15.09 18.93 3.86
CA LYS A 77 13.63 19.04 3.76
C LYS A 77 13.19 18.70 2.33
N PRO A 78 12.30 17.72 2.13
CA PRO A 78 11.90 17.31 0.80
C PRO A 78 11.21 18.46 0.05
N LYS A 79 11.48 18.56 -1.26
CA LYS A 79 10.79 19.53 -2.14
C LYS A 79 9.32 19.17 -2.38
N HIS A 80 8.93 17.91 -2.16
CA HIS A 80 7.55 17.45 -2.32
C HIS A 80 6.72 17.70 -1.06
N ARG A 81 5.39 17.68 -1.20
CA ARG A 81 4.49 17.92 -0.07
C ARG A 81 4.67 16.86 1.01
N MET A 82 4.92 17.32 2.25
CA MET A 82 5.09 16.47 3.44
C MET A 82 3.75 15.90 3.97
N ASN A 83 2.63 16.12 3.28
CA ASN A 83 1.35 15.44 3.53
C ASN A 83 1.03 14.37 2.48
N SER A 84 1.96 14.08 1.56
CA SER A 84 1.76 13.06 0.54
C SER A 84 1.76 11.65 1.14
N LYS A 85 1.02 10.73 0.50
CA LYS A 85 1.04 9.31 0.86
C LYS A 85 2.47 8.75 0.87
N LYS A 86 3.27 9.06 -0.14
CA LYS A 86 4.68 8.62 -0.24
C LYS A 86 5.53 9.09 0.95
N TRP A 87 5.35 10.32 1.42
CA TRP A 87 6.05 10.81 2.61
C TRP A 87 5.57 10.13 3.88
N THR A 88 4.26 9.89 4.00
CA THR A 88 3.67 9.18 5.12
C THR A 88 4.21 7.75 5.23
N GLU A 89 4.30 7.02 4.11
CA GLU A 89 4.89 5.67 4.06
C GLU A 89 6.38 5.65 4.45
N LYS A 90 7.15 6.66 4.01
CA LYS A 90 8.55 6.82 4.42
C LYS A 90 8.69 7.05 5.92
N CYS A 91 7.89 7.97 6.48
CA CYS A 91 7.85 8.22 7.92
C CYS A 91 7.45 6.96 8.68
N HIS A 92 6.47 6.21 8.17
CA HIS A 92 6.06 4.94 8.75
C HIS A 92 7.20 3.92 8.80
N LEU A 93 7.99 3.80 7.72
CA LEU A 93 9.16 2.91 7.70
C LEU A 93 10.20 3.30 8.75
N ILE A 94 10.55 4.58 8.87
CA ILE A 94 11.52 5.06 9.87
C ILE A 94 11.01 4.78 11.28
N ARG A 95 9.72 5.03 11.54
CA ARG A 95 9.08 4.69 12.83
C ARG A 95 9.10 3.19 13.11
N ARG A 96 8.94 2.33 12.09
CA ARG A 96 9.02 0.87 12.25
C ARG A 96 10.42 0.39 12.65
N LEU A 97 11.44 1.16 12.29
CA LEU A 97 12.81 0.95 12.72
C LEU A 97 13.10 1.61 14.06
N GLU A 98 12.11 2.27 14.68
CA GLU A 98 12.27 2.98 15.97
C GLU A 98 13.30 4.12 15.92
N LEU A 99 13.52 4.68 14.73
CA LEU A 99 14.43 5.81 14.52
C LEU A 99 13.68 7.15 14.61
N GLY A 100 14.39 8.20 15.00
CA GLY A 100 13.95 9.59 14.85
C GLY A 100 14.21 10.12 13.45
N LEU A 101 13.47 11.17 13.05
CA LEU A 101 13.67 11.86 11.78
C LEU A 101 13.87 13.35 12.01
N ILE A 102 15.00 13.86 11.53
CA ILE A 102 15.31 15.28 11.46
C ILE A 102 15.28 15.72 10.00
N VAL A 103 14.66 16.88 9.72
CA VAL A 103 14.78 17.53 8.41
C VAL A 103 15.48 18.87 8.54
N VAL A 104 16.34 19.18 7.58
CA VAL A 104 17.03 20.47 7.53
C VAL A 104 16.42 21.33 6.43
N SER A 105 15.75 22.42 6.83
CA SER A 105 15.27 23.45 5.91
C SER A 105 16.43 24.34 5.47
N SER A 106 16.48 24.73 4.20
CA SER A 106 17.47 25.68 3.65
C SER A 106 18.94 25.40 4.04
N PRO A 107 19.49 24.20 3.74
CA PRO A 107 20.86 23.86 4.14
C PRO A 107 21.87 24.86 3.54
N GLY A 108 22.92 25.21 4.30
CA GLY A 108 23.89 26.25 3.95
C GLY A 108 23.80 27.48 4.87
N LYS A 109 23.25 28.62 4.40
CA LYS A 109 23.42 29.93 5.08
C LYS A 109 22.45 30.23 6.24
N ARG A 110 21.26 29.62 6.28
CA ARG A 110 20.24 29.81 7.35
C ARG A 110 19.50 28.50 7.63
N GLY A 111 20.25 27.40 7.63
CA GLY A 111 19.66 26.08 7.78
C GLY A 111 19.00 25.92 9.14
N LYS A 112 17.79 25.37 9.18
CA LYS A 112 17.08 25.06 10.44
C LYS A 112 16.79 23.57 10.48
N ALA A 113 17.28 22.90 11.52
CA ALA A 113 16.90 21.53 11.84
C ALA A 113 15.52 21.52 12.52
N GLU A 114 14.68 20.59 12.07
CA GLU A 114 13.32 20.35 12.56
C GLU A 114 13.19 18.86 12.85
N ILE A 115 12.92 18.51 14.11
CA ILE A 115 12.58 17.13 14.47
C ILE A 115 11.14 16.86 14.03
N ILE A 116 10.96 15.94 13.08
CA ILE A 116 9.64 15.50 12.63
C ILE A 116 9.04 14.51 13.62
N PHE A 117 9.87 13.64 14.18
CA PHE A 117 9.55 12.80 15.33
C PHE A 117 10.80 12.23 15.98
N ASN A 118 10.68 11.97 17.28
CA ASN A 118 11.70 11.28 18.08
C ASN A 118 11.64 9.76 17.84
N PRO A 119 12.77 9.04 18.06
CA PRO A 119 12.77 7.59 18.17
C PRO A 119 11.83 7.17 19.30
N ALA A 120 11.05 6.11 19.06
CA ALA A 120 10.09 5.59 20.04
C ALA A 120 9.75 4.13 19.69
N PRO A 121 9.42 3.29 20.70
CA PRO A 121 9.01 1.91 20.47
C PRO A 121 7.83 1.78 19.49
N PHE A 122 7.94 0.85 18.55
CA PHE A 122 6.94 0.67 17.50
C PHE A 122 6.02 -0.52 17.77
N LYS A 123 4.73 -0.23 17.98
CA LYS A 123 3.72 -1.28 18.11
C LYS A 123 3.22 -1.76 16.74
N HIS A 124 3.60 -2.99 16.36
CA HIS A 124 3.07 -3.63 15.15
C HIS A 124 1.55 -3.89 15.26
N ARG A 125 0.76 -3.20 14.45
CA ARG A 125 -0.68 -3.43 14.32
C ARG A 125 -0.98 -4.07 12.97
N LYS A 126 -1.53 -5.29 13.00
CA LYS A 126 -2.05 -5.96 11.79
C LYS A 126 -3.42 -5.37 11.45
N ASN A 127 -3.64 -5.08 10.16
CA ASN A 127 -4.97 -4.68 9.68
C ASN A 127 -5.85 -5.94 9.49
N LYS A 128 -6.58 -6.32 10.55
CA LYS A 128 -7.44 -7.51 10.57
C LYS A 128 -8.49 -7.46 9.46
N LEU A 129 -9.16 -6.32 9.28
CA LEU A 129 -10.16 -6.13 8.23
C LEU A 129 -9.60 -6.35 6.83
N LYS A 130 -8.40 -5.79 6.55
CA LYS A 130 -7.74 -5.99 5.26
C LYS A 130 -7.35 -7.46 5.05
N ARG A 131 -6.86 -8.14 6.10
CA ARG A 131 -6.56 -9.57 6.05
C ARG A 131 -7.81 -10.40 5.73
N GLU A 132 -8.90 -10.15 6.45
CA GLU A 132 -10.18 -10.84 6.25
C GLU A 132 -10.75 -10.58 4.85
N SER A 133 -10.63 -9.34 4.35
CA SER A 133 -11.03 -9.00 2.98
C SER A 133 -10.25 -9.80 1.94
N ILE A 134 -8.94 -10.01 2.13
CA ILE A 134 -8.12 -10.83 1.22
C ILE A 134 -8.56 -12.29 1.27
N ILE A 135 -8.77 -12.85 2.47
CA ILE A 135 -9.22 -14.24 2.63
C ILE A 135 -10.60 -14.45 1.99
N LYS A 136 -11.52 -13.50 2.19
CA LYS A 136 -12.86 -13.55 1.59
C LYS A 136 -12.80 -13.48 0.06
N GLU A 137 -11.86 -12.72 -0.48
CA GLU A 137 -11.65 -12.58 -1.91
C GLU A 137 -11.10 -13.88 -2.51
N ILE A 138 -10.13 -14.54 -1.85
CA ILE A 138 -9.61 -15.85 -2.26
C ILE A 138 -10.70 -16.93 -2.18
N ASN A 139 -11.40 -17.04 -1.05
CA ASN A 139 -12.45 -18.05 -0.85
C ASN A 139 -13.67 -17.86 -1.77
N GLY A 140 -13.78 -16.69 -2.41
CA GLY A 140 -14.85 -16.39 -3.36
C GLY A 140 -14.51 -16.76 -4.80
N ARG A 141 -13.31 -17.29 -5.08
CA ARG A 141 -12.90 -17.74 -6.41
C ARG A 141 -13.04 -19.26 -6.54
N SER A 142 -13.42 -19.77 -7.70
CA SER A 142 -13.48 -21.21 -7.97
C SER A 142 -12.10 -21.83 -8.25
N ALA A 143 -11.15 -21.04 -8.74
CA ALA A 143 -9.75 -21.46 -8.95
C ALA A 143 -8.78 -20.26 -8.98
N ASP A 144 -7.48 -20.55 -9.17
CA ASP A 144 -6.46 -19.53 -9.37
C ASP A 144 -6.32 -19.15 -10.85
N TYR A 145 -6.99 -18.06 -11.23
CA TYR A 145 -7.01 -17.56 -12.61
C TYR A 145 -6.02 -16.41 -12.86
N ASN A 146 -5.20 -16.02 -11.87
CA ASN A 146 -4.30 -14.88 -12.01
C ASN A 146 -2.84 -15.30 -11.89
N VAL A 147 -2.02 -14.90 -12.87
CA VAL A 147 -0.57 -15.03 -12.78
C VAL A 147 0.01 -13.82 -12.04
N GLY A 148 0.81 -14.07 -11.00
CA GLY A 148 1.47 -13.00 -10.24
C GLY A 148 2.45 -12.17 -11.09
N GLY A 149 2.50 -10.86 -10.87
CA GLY A 149 3.46 -9.97 -11.54
C GLY A 149 3.08 -9.54 -12.97
N SER A 150 1.94 -9.98 -13.50
CA SER A 150 1.48 -9.55 -14.82
C SER A 150 1.04 -8.09 -14.81
N ASN A 151 1.74 -7.23 -15.55
CA ASN A 151 1.28 -5.88 -15.85
C ASN A 151 0.39 -5.94 -17.11
N ARG A 152 -0.82 -5.35 -17.04
CA ARG A 152 -1.79 -5.13 -18.14
C ARG A 152 -2.81 -6.24 -18.45
N THR A 153 -2.85 -7.36 -17.72
CA THR A 153 -3.95 -8.34 -17.81
C THR A 153 -5.14 -7.95 -16.94
N LYS A 154 -6.36 -8.19 -17.42
CA LYS A 154 -7.60 -7.95 -16.64
C LYS A 154 -7.64 -8.93 -15.46
N ILE A 155 -7.38 -8.43 -14.25
CA ILE A 155 -7.39 -9.25 -13.03
C ILE A 155 -8.76 -9.92 -12.85
N MET A 156 -8.75 -11.23 -12.60
CA MET A 156 -9.92 -11.99 -12.18
C MET A 156 -10.14 -11.79 -10.68
N THR A 157 -11.36 -11.46 -10.28
CA THR A 157 -11.74 -11.28 -8.88
C THR A 157 -12.99 -12.12 -8.60
N ALA A 158 -13.22 -12.50 -7.34
CA ALA A 158 -14.45 -13.20 -6.95
C ALA A 158 -15.74 -12.46 -7.41
N TYR A 159 -15.70 -11.13 -7.46
CA TYR A 159 -16.82 -10.34 -7.98
C TYR A 159 -17.04 -10.58 -9.48
N LYS A 160 -15.98 -10.47 -10.29
CA LYS A 160 -16.05 -10.66 -11.73
C LYS A 160 -16.42 -12.10 -12.08
N GLU A 161 -15.83 -13.06 -11.40
CA GLU A 161 -16.13 -14.48 -11.59
C GLU A 161 -17.61 -14.78 -11.31
N ASN A 162 -18.17 -14.23 -10.22
CA ASN A 162 -19.60 -14.37 -9.92
C ASN A 162 -20.47 -13.67 -10.98
N CYS A 163 -20.03 -12.53 -11.55
CA CYS A 163 -20.74 -11.93 -12.70
C CYS A 163 -20.73 -12.86 -13.92
N ILE A 164 -19.61 -13.54 -14.21
CA ILE A 164 -19.51 -14.50 -15.32
C ILE A 164 -20.43 -15.70 -15.07
N GLN A 165 -20.44 -16.25 -13.87
CA GLN A 165 -21.36 -17.35 -13.52
C GLN A 165 -22.83 -16.94 -13.68
N ILE A 166 -23.22 -15.77 -13.18
CA ILE A 166 -24.59 -15.25 -13.36
C ILE A 166 -24.92 -15.09 -14.85
N ALA A 167 -23.98 -14.56 -15.63
CA ALA A 167 -24.13 -14.37 -17.07
C ALA A 167 -24.33 -15.70 -17.80
N CYS A 168 -23.49 -16.72 -17.55
CA CYS A 168 -23.65 -18.06 -18.12
C CYS A 168 -25.02 -18.67 -17.78
N ASN A 169 -25.44 -18.60 -16.51
CA ASN A 169 -26.74 -19.15 -16.10
C ASN A 169 -27.92 -18.46 -16.80
N LEU A 170 -27.84 -17.15 -17.03
CA LEU A 170 -28.88 -16.38 -17.74
C LEU A 170 -28.86 -16.62 -19.25
N GLU A 171 -27.69 -16.86 -19.83
CA GLU A 171 -27.54 -17.19 -21.25
C GLU A 171 -28.10 -18.59 -21.55
N CYS A 172 -27.82 -19.58 -20.70
CA CYS A 172 -28.27 -20.96 -20.90
C CYS A 172 -29.74 -21.20 -20.54
N LEU A 173 -30.16 -20.74 -19.36
CA LEU A 173 -31.47 -21.05 -18.81
C LEU A 173 -32.51 -19.95 -19.08
N GLY A 174 -32.08 -18.85 -19.71
CA GLY A 174 -32.91 -17.70 -20.02
C GLY A 174 -33.24 -16.83 -18.79
N PRO A 175 -34.39 -16.13 -18.77
CA PRO A 175 -34.70 -15.15 -17.73
C PRO A 175 -34.89 -15.79 -16.35
N LEU A 176 -34.03 -15.44 -15.39
CA LEU A 176 -34.06 -15.99 -14.02
C LEU A 176 -34.26 -14.93 -12.94
N SER A 177 -34.70 -15.40 -11.77
CA SER A 177 -34.74 -14.58 -10.56
C SER A 177 -33.43 -14.63 -9.78
N PRO A 178 -33.07 -13.58 -9.00
CA PRO A 178 -31.89 -13.61 -8.14
C PRO A 178 -31.89 -14.81 -7.18
N ARG A 179 -33.08 -15.21 -6.69
CA ARG A 179 -33.23 -16.38 -5.81
C ARG A 179 -32.85 -17.67 -6.53
N ARG A 180 -33.32 -17.85 -7.78
CA ARG A 180 -32.98 -19.04 -8.57
C ARG A 180 -31.49 -19.07 -8.92
N LEU A 181 -30.91 -17.93 -9.28
CA LEU A 181 -29.46 -17.82 -9.53
C LEU A 181 -28.63 -18.22 -8.31
N ILE A 182 -29.03 -17.83 -7.09
CA ILE A 182 -28.35 -18.24 -5.85
C ILE A 182 -28.48 -19.75 -5.62
N GLN A 183 -29.64 -20.34 -5.93
CA GLN A 183 -29.84 -21.80 -5.86
C GLN A 183 -28.94 -22.56 -6.84
N LEU A 184 -28.65 -21.97 -8.00
CA LEU A 184 -27.70 -22.48 -9.01
C LEU A 184 -26.22 -22.21 -8.64
N GLY A 185 -25.95 -21.95 -7.36
CA GLY A 185 -24.59 -21.83 -6.84
C GLY A 185 -23.90 -20.49 -7.08
N THR A 186 -24.60 -19.44 -7.56
CA THR A 186 -24.01 -18.08 -7.58
C THR A 186 -23.85 -17.53 -6.17
N GLY A 187 -22.94 -16.55 -6.00
CA GLY A 187 -22.62 -16.01 -4.68
C GLY A 187 -23.79 -15.29 -3.99
N LYS A 188 -23.79 -15.24 -2.65
CA LYS A 188 -24.85 -14.60 -1.83
C LYS A 188 -25.16 -13.14 -2.20
N ASN A 189 -24.24 -12.45 -2.89
CA ASN A 189 -24.37 -11.07 -3.33
C ASN A 189 -25.04 -10.91 -4.72
N THR A 190 -25.55 -11.97 -5.34
CA THR A 190 -26.15 -11.95 -6.69
C THR A 190 -27.17 -10.84 -6.88
N SER A 191 -28.08 -10.63 -5.92
CA SER A 191 -29.06 -9.53 -5.99
C SER A 191 -28.40 -8.15 -6.09
N SER A 192 -27.30 -7.92 -5.35
CA SER A 192 -26.55 -6.65 -5.42
C SER A 192 -25.78 -6.51 -6.73
N ILE A 193 -25.26 -7.61 -7.29
CA ILE A 193 -24.55 -7.60 -8.58
C ILE A 193 -25.51 -7.20 -9.70
N LEU A 194 -26.66 -7.86 -9.77
CA LEU A 194 -27.70 -7.58 -10.76
C LEU A 194 -28.25 -6.16 -10.65
N THR A 195 -28.38 -5.63 -9.43
CA THR A 195 -28.92 -4.27 -9.21
C THR A 195 -27.90 -3.18 -9.53
N LYS A 196 -26.65 -3.35 -9.09
CA LYS A 196 -25.60 -2.34 -9.32
C LYS A 196 -25.08 -2.37 -10.75
N ASN A 197 -25.05 -3.57 -11.36
CA ASN A 197 -24.75 -3.80 -12.77
C ASN A 197 -23.55 -3.00 -13.31
N TYR A 198 -22.44 -2.96 -12.56
CA TYR A 198 -21.27 -2.12 -12.90
C TYR A 198 -20.71 -2.38 -14.31
N TYR A 199 -20.90 -3.57 -14.86
CA TYR A 199 -20.46 -3.93 -16.21
C TYR A 199 -21.51 -3.70 -17.30
N GLY A 200 -22.78 -3.53 -16.93
CA GLY A 200 -23.88 -3.43 -17.89
C GLY A 200 -24.27 -4.76 -18.54
N TRP A 201 -23.96 -5.89 -17.89
CA TRP A 201 -24.21 -7.24 -18.43
C TRP A 201 -25.64 -7.73 -18.21
N PHE A 202 -26.39 -7.10 -17.32
CA PHE A 202 -27.70 -7.59 -16.91
C PHE A 202 -28.79 -6.55 -17.16
N GLU A 203 -29.98 -7.01 -17.51
CA GLU A 203 -31.17 -6.18 -17.67
C GLU A 203 -32.34 -6.76 -16.89
N ARG A 204 -33.12 -5.89 -16.25
CA ARG A 204 -34.32 -6.29 -15.50
C ARG A 204 -35.56 -6.14 -16.38
N ILE A 205 -36.08 -7.24 -16.89
CA ILE A 205 -37.26 -7.25 -17.78
C ILE A 205 -38.59 -7.17 -17.04
N LYS A 206 -38.65 -7.67 -15.78
CA LYS A 206 -39.82 -7.53 -14.90
C LYS A 206 -39.40 -7.61 -13.43
N ARG A 207 -40.35 -7.47 -12.51
CA ARG A 207 -40.04 -7.49 -11.07
C ARG A 207 -39.37 -8.82 -10.68
N GLY A 208 -38.10 -8.74 -10.32
CA GLY A 208 -37.32 -9.89 -9.85
C GLY A 208 -36.91 -10.88 -10.96
N THR A 209 -36.93 -10.49 -12.23
CA THR A 209 -36.48 -11.32 -13.35
C THR A 209 -35.48 -10.54 -14.20
N TYR A 210 -34.34 -11.18 -14.47
CA TYR A 210 -33.23 -10.58 -15.20
C TYR A 210 -32.87 -11.43 -16.42
N VAL A 211 -32.27 -10.78 -17.40
CA VAL A 211 -31.65 -11.40 -18.59
C VAL A 211 -30.23 -10.88 -18.75
N ILE A 212 -29.40 -11.61 -19.50
CA ILE A 212 -28.10 -11.11 -19.95
C ILE A 212 -28.29 -10.19 -21.17
N THR A 213 -27.52 -9.11 -21.23
CA THR A 213 -27.50 -8.19 -22.38
C THR A 213 -26.58 -8.70 -23.48
N GLU A 214 -26.76 -8.22 -24.72
CA GLU A 214 -25.84 -8.53 -25.83
C GLU A 214 -24.38 -8.19 -25.50
N LYS A 215 -24.17 -7.08 -24.78
CA LYS A 215 -22.86 -6.69 -24.26
C LYS A 215 -22.29 -7.74 -23.30
N GLY A 216 -23.11 -8.25 -22.38
CA GLY A 216 -22.72 -9.32 -21.47
C GLY A 216 -22.29 -10.58 -22.23
N ILE A 217 -23.10 -11.02 -23.20
CA ILE A 217 -22.81 -12.17 -24.07
C ILE A 217 -21.47 -11.99 -24.80
N ALA A 218 -21.19 -10.80 -25.32
CA ALA A 218 -19.94 -10.52 -26.03
C ALA A 218 -18.73 -10.52 -25.08
N GLU A 219 -18.83 -9.88 -23.91
CA GLU A 219 -17.69 -9.69 -23.01
C GLU A 219 -17.31 -10.93 -22.21
N ILE A 220 -18.26 -11.83 -21.88
CA ILE A 220 -17.91 -13.08 -21.17
C ILE A 220 -17.07 -14.02 -22.04
N LYS A 221 -17.18 -13.93 -23.38
CA LYS A 221 -16.36 -14.72 -24.32
C LYS A 221 -14.87 -14.40 -24.24
N GLU A 222 -14.49 -13.28 -23.63
CA GLU A 222 -13.08 -12.99 -23.30
C GLU A 222 -12.51 -13.91 -22.20
N TYR A 223 -13.36 -14.71 -21.55
CA TYR A 223 -13.00 -15.61 -20.44
C TYR A 223 -13.41 -17.07 -20.75
N PRO A 224 -12.90 -17.68 -21.84
CA PRO A 224 -13.40 -18.96 -22.34
C PRO A 224 -13.28 -20.10 -21.33
N GLU A 225 -12.20 -20.15 -20.54
CA GLU A 225 -12.01 -21.19 -19.51
C GLU A 225 -13.10 -21.14 -18.43
N LEU A 226 -13.46 -19.95 -17.97
CA LEU A 226 -14.50 -19.76 -16.95
C LEU A 226 -15.90 -20.02 -17.50
N VAL A 227 -16.17 -19.54 -18.71
CA VAL A 227 -17.44 -19.81 -19.39
C VAL A 227 -17.60 -21.32 -19.55
N ASN A 228 -16.59 -22.02 -20.09
CA ASN A 228 -16.63 -23.48 -20.23
C ASN A 228 -16.84 -24.18 -18.88
N TYR A 229 -16.12 -23.77 -17.83
CA TYR A 229 -16.29 -24.34 -16.49
C TYR A 229 -17.72 -24.22 -15.97
N TYR A 230 -18.36 -23.06 -16.14
CA TYR A 230 -19.72 -22.85 -15.65
C TYR A 230 -20.76 -23.51 -16.55
N LEU A 231 -20.55 -23.56 -17.87
CA LEU A 231 -21.42 -24.27 -18.80
C LEU A 231 -21.41 -25.79 -18.54
N THR A 232 -20.25 -26.42 -18.36
CA THR A 232 -20.15 -27.86 -18.09
C THR A 232 -20.75 -28.23 -16.73
N LYS A 233 -20.55 -27.36 -15.73
CA LYS A 233 -21.17 -27.55 -14.42
C LYS A 233 -22.70 -27.52 -14.48
N GLN A 234 -23.30 -26.74 -15.40
CA GLN A 234 -24.75 -26.70 -15.56
C GLN A 234 -25.31 -27.94 -16.29
N SER A 235 -24.60 -28.49 -17.28
CA SER A 235 -25.04 -29.70 -17.98
C SER A 235 -25.12 -30.92 -17.06
N ASP A 236 -24.23 -30.99 -16.07
CA ASP A 236 -24.22 -32.10 -15.10
C ASP A 236 -25.36 -32.02 -14.08
N GLU A 237 -25.88 -30.81 -13.80
CA GLU A 237 -27.01 -30.58 -12.88
C GLU A 237 -28.39 -30.80 -13.53
N GLU A 238 -28.51 -30.83 -14.86
CA GLU A 238 -29.76 -31.12 -15.58
C GLU A 238 -30.02 -32.63 -15.79
N VAL A 239 -29.01 -33.49 -15.58
CA VAL A 239 -29.09 -34.95 -15.80
C VAL A 239 -29.41 -35.72 -14.50
N THR A 240 -29.61 -35.03 -13.37
CA THR A 240 -29.94 -35.62 -12.05
C THR A 240 -31.27 -35.13 -11.52
#